data_AF-A0A4R1MJU8-F1
#
_entry.id   AF-A0A4R1MJU8-F1
#
_cell.length_a   1.000
_cell.length_b   1.000
_cell.length_c   1.000
_cell.angle_alpha   90.00
_cell.angle_beta   90.00
_cell.angle_gamma   90.00
#
_symmetry.space_group_name_H-M   'P 1'
#
loop_
_entity.id
_entity.type
_entity.pdbx_description
1 polymer ?
#
loop_
_entity_poly.entity_id
_entity_poly.type
_entity_poly.pdbx_seq_one_letter_code
_entity_poly.pdbx_strand_id
1 'polypeptide(L)'
;MNTYLDYYKKRITPKLQDIDIFFRTLEEPNENIHIDVVSELLDLTPKEIRKIMKENDISYIHKNTFFMIMQNGSSFICKLFYRQLQAGLLTTYTPEKISYIYEIPEHIVTKAMQEADLPLVSSHNLEKLFSYIYID
;
A
#
# COMPACT_ATOMS: atom_id res chain seq x y z
N MET A 1 6.93 -12.63 -20.21
CA MET A 1 5.90 -11.58 -20.06
C MET A 1 5.61 -11.49 -18.58
N ASN A 2 5.98 -10.38 -17.93
CA ASN A 2 5.63 -10.18 -16.53
C ASN A 2 4.26 -9.51 -16.48
N THR A 3 3.43 -9.94 -15.54
CA THR A 3 2.14 -9.30 -15.27
C THR A 3 2.27 -8.33 -14.10
N TYR A 4 1.33 -7.40 -13.97
CA TYR A 4 1.23 -6.59 -12.77
C TYR A 4 1.00 -7.46 -11.53
N LEU A 5 0.38 -8.65 -11.68
CA LEU A 5 0.26 -9.61 -10.58
C LEU A 5 1.64 -10.08 -10.08
N ASP A 6 2.60 -10.31 -10.97
CA ASP A 6 3.96 -10.67 -10.59
C ASP A 6 4.65 -9.53 -9.83
N TYR A 7 4.48 -8.29 -10.30
CA TYR A 7 4.97 -7.11 -9.59
C TYR A 7 4.33 -6.97 -8.21
N TYR A 8 3.00 -7.08 -8.14
CA TYR A 8 2.23 -7.00 -6.90
C TYR A 8 2.71 -8.04 -5.88
N LYS A 9 2.83 -9.31 -6.29
CA LYS A 9 3.30 -10.41 -5.43
C LYS A 9 4.75 -10.29 -5.00
N LYS A 10 5.62 -9.68 -5.82
CA LYS A 10 7.05 -9.53 -5.51
C LYS A 10 7.39 -8.27 -4.72
N ARG A 11 6.61 -7.19 -4.86
CA ARG A 11 6.95 -5.86 -4.33
C ARG A 11 5.97 -5.34 -3.29
N ILE A 12 4.69 -5.67 -3.41
CA ILE A 12 3.63 -5.09 -2.57
C ILE A 12 3.25 -6.07 -1.47
N THR A 13 2.85 -7.29 -1.84
CA THR A 13 2.40 -8.32 -0.90
C THR A 13 3.40 -8.58 0.24
N PRO A 14 4.71 -8.77 -0.01
CA PRO A 14 5.65 -9.08 1.06
C PRO A 14 5.74 -7.93 2.08
N LYS A 15 5.80 -6.67 1.63
CA LYS A 15 5.85 -5.52 2.52
C LYS A 15 4.59 -5.37 3.37
N LEU A 16 3.40 -5.62 2.79
CA LEU A 16 2.16 -5.62 3.57
C LEU A 16 2.11 -6.76 4.59
N GLN A 17 2.66 -7.93 4.24
CA GLN A 17 2.77 -9.07 5.14
C GLN A 17 3.73 -8.78 6.30
N ASP A 18 4.89 -8.18 6.04
CA ASP A 18 5.86 -7.81 7.07
C ASP A 18 5.23 -6.83 8.09
N ILE A 19 4.48 -5.83 7.61
CA ILE A 19 3.76 -4.88 8.45
C ILE A 19 2.66 -5.58 9.26
N ASP A 20 1.87 -6.47 8.64
CA ASP A 20 0.82 -7.22 9.34
C ASP A 20 1.40 -8.14 10.43
N ILE A 21 2.46 -8.89 10.11
CA ILE A 21 3.17 -9.76 11.05
C ILE A 21 3.70 -8.92 12.22
N PHE A 22 4.40 -7.82 11.92
CA PHE A 22 4.93 -6.93 12.96
C PHE A 22 3.83 -6.46 13.93
N PHE A 23 2.68 -6.03 13.41
CA PHE A 23 1.58 -5.57 14.27
C PHE A 23 0.87 -6.68 15.05
N ARG A 24 0.96 -7.93 14.60
CA ARG A 24 0.46 -9.10 15.35
C ARG A 24 1.43 -9.56 16.42
N THR A 25 2.71 -9.23 16.30
CA THR A 25 3.74 -9.56 17.27
C THR A 25 3.92 -8.53 18.39
N LEU A 26 3.30 -7.35 18.28
CA LEU A 26 3.29 -6.37 19.37
C LEU A 26 2.56 -6.94 20.58
N GLU A 27 3.18 -6.82 21.75
CA GLU A 27 2.58 -7.28 23.01
C GLU A 27 1.47 -6.34 23.46
N GLU A 28 1.65 -5.04 23.24
CA GLU A 28 0.68 -4.01 23.59
C GLU A 28 0.41 -3.01 22.43
N PRO A 29 -0.84 -2.54 22.25
CA PRO A 29 -1.18 -1.57 21.19
C PRO A 29 -0.42 -0.23 21.28
N ASN A 30 0.04 0.13 22.49
CA ASN A 30 0.76 1.37 22.78
C ASN A 30 2.27 1.15 22.98
N GLU A 31 2.76 -0.05 22.65
CA GLU A 31 4.19 -0.35 22.67
C GLU A 31 4.95 0.65 21.79
N ASN A 32 6.06 1.17 22.32
CA ASN A 32 6.89 2.14 21.61
C ASN A 32 7.74 1.43 20.56
N ILE A 33 7.44 1.69 19.30
CA ILE A 33 8.10 1.14 18.12
C ILE A 33 9.38 1.95 17.84
N HIS A 34 10.51 1.26 17.73
CA HIS A 34 11.79 1.91 17.42
C HIS A 34 11.81 2.46 15.98
N ILE A 35 12.46 3.61 15.78
CA ILE A 35 12.52 4.28 14.47
C ILE A 35 13.17 3.41 13.39
N ASP A 36 14.15 2.59 13.75
CA ASP A 36 14.85 1.72 12.81
C ASP A 36 13.92 0.61 12.27
N VAL A 37 13.00 0.13 13.10
CA VAL A 37 11.97 -0.85 12.67
C VAL A 37 11.02 -0.19 11.66
N VAL A 38 10.59 1.04 11.92
CA VAL A 38 9.74 1.79 10.98
C VAL A 38 10.49 2.08 9.68
N SER A 39 11.78 2.40 9.78
CA SER A 39 12.66 2.64 8.64
C SER A 39 12.74 1.43 7.73
N GLU A 40 12.92 0.24 8.29
CA GLU A 40 12.97 -1.02 7.56
C GLU A 40 11.61 -1.42 6.95
N LEU A 41 10.53 -1.34 7.75
CA LEU A 41 9.19 -1.72 7.28
C LEU A 41 8.68 -0.82 6.16
N LEU A 42 8.89 0.49 6.27
CA LEU A 42 8.36 1.47 5.34
C LEU A 42 9.35 1.93 4.27
N ASP A 43 10.60 1.44 4.27
CA ASP A 43 11.68 1.89 3.38
C ASP A 43 11.88 3.43 3.43
N LEU A 44 11.82 4.00 4.64
CA LEU A 44 12.01 5.43 4.89
C LEU A 44 13.33 5.67 5.59
N THR A 45 13.99 6.79 5.33
CA THR A 45 15.17 7.15 6.11
C THR A 45 14.78 7.57 7.54
N PRO A 46 15.61 7.33 8.57
CA PRO A 46 15.32 7.83 9.92
C PRO A 46 15.16 9.36 9.97
N LYS A 47 15.85 10.09 9.08
CA LYS A 47 15.71 11.55 8.93
C LYS A 47 14.31 11.94 8.48
N GLU A 48 13.76 11.23 7.49
CA GLU A 48 12.41 11.46 6.99
C GLU A 48 11.36 11.13 8.05
N ILE A 49 11.51 10.01 8.75
CA ILE A 49 10.59 9.63 9.84
C ILE A 49 10.57 10.71 10.93
N ARG A 50 11.75 11.20 11.38
CA ARG A 50 11.83 12.30 12.37
C ARG A 50 11.19 13.58 11.87
N LYS A 51 11.33 13.89 10.57
CA LYS A 51 10.67 15.05 9.97
C LYS A 51 9.15 14.91 10.05
N ILE A 52 8.60 13.77 9.62
CA ILE A 52 7.17 13.48 9.68
C ILE A 52 6.67 13.52 11.12
N MET A 53 7.41 12.92 12.07
CA MET A 53 7.07 12.96 13.49
C MET A 53 6.96 14.39 14.01
N LYS A 54 7.95 15.24 13.66
CA LYS A 54 7.95 16.65 14.05
C LYS A 54 6.79 17.42 13.43
N GLU A 55 6.46 17.17 12.16
CA GLU A 55 5.40 17.87 11.43
C GLU A 55 3.99 17.48 11.91
N ASN A 56 3.84 16.33 12.59
CA ASN A 56 2.56 15.80 13.06
C ASN A 56 2.49 15.68 14.60
N ASP A 57 3.38 16.38 15.32
CA ASP A 57 3.45 16.37 16.80
C ASP A 57 3.52 14.97 17.44
N ILE A 58 4.23 14.03 16.78
CA ILE A 58 4.42 12.65 17.25
C ILE A 58 5.64 12.59 18.16
N SER A 59 5.43 12.35 19.45
CA SER A 59 6.52 12.24 20.44
C SER A 59 7.16 10.85 20.50
N TYR A 60 6.39 9.80 20.27
CA TYR A 60 6.85 8.41 20.19
C TYR A 60 6.00 7.64 19.19
N ILE A 61 6.50 6.52 18.68
CA ILE A 61 5.82 5.75 17.65
C ILE A 61 5.09 4.59 18.31
N HIS A 62 3.77 4.53 18.16
CA HIS A 62 2.93 3.37 18.43
C HIS A 62 2.09 3.06 17.19
N LYS A 63 1.17 2.10 17.28
CA LYS A 63 0.40 1.63 16.12
C LYS A 63 -0.31 2.73 15.34
N ASN A 64 -0.99 3.68 16.01
CA ASN A 64 -1.72 4.74 15.31
C ASN A 64 -0.77 5.73 14.63
N THR A 65 0.29 6.15 15.34
CA THR A 65 1.28 7.08 14.77
C THR A 65 2.12 6.43 13.67
N PHE A 66 2.29 5.11 13.68
CA PHE A 66 2.91 4.39 12.57
C PHE A 66 2.10 4.59 11.28
N PHE A 67 0.77 4.44 11.32
CA PHE A 67 -0.06 4.67 10.14
C PHE A 67 -0.07 6.14 9.72
N MET A 68 0.05 7.08 10.67
CA MET A 68 0.26 8.51 10.34
C MET A 68 1.60 8.72 9.63
N ILE A 69 2.67 8.05 10.04
CA ILE A 69 3.96 8.07 9.34
C ILE A 69 3.82 7.45 7.95
N MET A 70 3.15 6.30 7.84
CA MET A 70 2.93 5.61 6.57
C MET A 70 2.13 6.46 5.57
N GLN A 71 1.14 7.22 6.05
CA GLN A 71 0.34 8.14 5.21
C GLN A 71 1.16 9.32 4.66
N ASN A 72 2.19 9.76 5.37
CA ASN A 72 3.00 10.94 5.02
C ASN A 72 4.38 10.59 4.43
N GLY A 73 4.74 9.31 4.39
CA GLY A 73 6.03 8.84 3.87
C GLY A 73 6.14 8.91 2.35
N SER A 74 7.38 9.04 1.85
CA SER A 74 7.65 9.15 0.41
C SER A 74 7.91 7.83 -0.31
N SER A 75 8.05 6.72 0.42
CA SER A 75 8.31 5.40 -0.16
C SER A 75 7.14 4.91 -1.01
N PHE A 76 7.40 3.89 -1.82
CA PHE A 76 6.39 3.30 -2.70
C PHE A 76 5.15 2.82 -1.92
N ILE A 77 5.36 2.08 -0.83
CA ILE A 77 4.24 1.53 -0.04
C ILE A 77 3.45 2.63 0.67
N CYS A 78 4.13 3.69 1.12
CA CYS A 78 3.49 4.87 1.71
C CYS A 78 2.60 5.60 0.71
N LYS A 79 3.09 5.82 -0.52
CA LYS A 79 2.30 6.46 -1.59
C LYS A 79 1.10 5.61 -1.99
N LEU A 80 1.27 4.30 -2.12
CA LEU A 80 0.17 3.37 -2.41
C LEU A 80 -0.89 3.44 -1.31
N PHE A 81 -0.48 3.40 -0.04
CA PHE A 81 -1.38 3.52 1.11
C PHE A 81 -2.11 4.87 1.13
N TYR A 82 -1.40 5.96 0.91
CA TYR A 82 -2.00 7.30 0.80
C TYR A 82 -3.09 7.33 -0.27
N ARG A 83 -2.82 6.82 -1.48
CA ARG A 83 -3.81 6.78 -2.57
C ARG A 83 -5.00 5.89 -2.25
N GLN A 84 -4.78 4.75 -1.59
CA GLN A 84 -5.87 3.90 -1.10
C GLN A 84 -6.77 4.67 -0.13
N LEU A 85 -6.21 5.44 0.80
CA LEU A 85 -7.00 6.25 1.73
C LEU A 85 -7.80 7.34 1.02
N GLN A 86 -7.19 8.04 0.04
CA GLN A 86 -7.88 9.05 -0.76
C GLN A 86 -9.02 8.47 -1.62
N ALA A 87 -8.86 7.24 -2.10
CA ALA A 87 -9.89 6.54 -2.86
C ALA A 87 -11.09 6.09 -1.98
N GLY A 88 -10.88 6.03 -0.65
CA GLY A 88 -11.87 5.66 0.36
C GLY A 88 -11.92 4.15 0.67
N LEU A 89 -12.81 3.78 1.62
CA LEU A 89 -13.11 2.39 1.93
C LEU A 89 -14.11 1.84 0.91
N LEU A 90 -13.59 1.12 -0.07
CA LEU A 90 -14.36 0.65 -1.21
C LEU A 90 -14.66 -0.83 -1.09
N THR A 91 -15.93 -1.17 -1.27
CA THR A 91 -16.34 -2.57 -1.51
C THR A 91 -16.03 -2.98 -2.94
N THR A 92 -16.02 -2.02 -3.87
CA THR A 92 -15.79 -2.22 -5.30
C THR A 92 -14.93 -1.12 -5.91
N TYR A 93 -14.12 -1.48 -6.90
CA TYR A 93 -13.19 -0.59 -7.58
C TYR A 93 -13.65 -0.33 -9.02
N THR A 94 -13.63 0.93 -9.42
CA THR A 94 -13.75 1.35 -10.82
C THR A 94 -12.37 1.36 -11.49
N PRO A 95 -12.29 1.28 -12.83
CA PRO A 95 -11.01 1.40 -13.55
C PRO A 95 -10.21 2.63 -13.13
N GLU A 96 -10.87 3.79 -13.03
CA GLU A 96 -10.28 5.06 -12.55
C GLU A 96 -9.61 4.91 -11.18
N LYS A 97 -10.28 4.25 -10.23
CA LYS A 97 -9.74 4.10 -8.87
C LYS A 97 -8.57 3.14 -8.82
N ILE A 98 -8.63 2.05 -9.58
CA ILE A 98 -7.50 1.11 -9.69
C ILE A 98 -6.31 1.83 -10.33
N SER A 99 -6.56 2.57 -11.41
CA SER A 99 -5.57 3.41 -12.10
C SER A 99 -4.90 4.37 -11.13
N TYR A 100 -5.69 5.08 -10.32
CA TYR A 100 -5.18 5.99 -9.31
C TYR A 100 -4.35 5.28 -8.23
N ILE A 101 -4.87 4.23 -7.58
CA ILE A 101 -4.21 3.57 -6.45
C ILE A 101 -2.88 2.91 -6.88
N TYR A 102 -2.91 2.19 -8.00
CA TYR A 102 -1.82 1.33 -8.47
C TYR A 102 -0.93 1.98 -9.53
N GLU A 103 -1.23 3.22 -9.94
CA GLU A 103 -0.52 3.97 -10.98
C GLU A 103 -0.45 3.21 -12.31
N ILE A 104 -1.56 2.57 -12.69
CA ILE A 104 -1.69 1.86 -13.96
C ILE A 104 -2.53 2.73 -14.90
N PRO A 105 -2.13 2.96 -16.16
CA PRO A 105 -2.95 3.74 -17.08
C PRO A 105 -4.37 3.17 -17.18
N GLU A 106 -5.40 4.01 -17.02
CA GLU A 106 -6.80 3.57 -16.95
C GLU A 106 -7.24 2.75 -18.17
N HIS A 107 -6.77 3.08 -19.36
CA HIS A 107 -7.08 2.33 -20.57
C HIS A 107 -6.56 0.88 -20.52
N ILE A 108 -5.44 0.64 -19.84
CA ILE A 108 -4.90 -0.72 -19.60
C ILE A 108 -5.77 -1.47 -18.60
N VAL A 109 -6.19 -0.81 -17.53
CA VAL A 109 -7.10 -1.40 -16.52
C VAL A 109 -8.43 -1.81 -17.17
N THR A 110 -9.03 -0.91 -17.95
CA THR A 110 -10.29 -1.15 -18.66
C THR A 110 -10.16 -2.34 -19.63
N LYS A 111 -9.07 -2.39 -20.41
CA LYS A 111 -8.79 -3.51 -21.31
C LYS A 111 -8.66 -4.83 -20.56
N ALA A 112 -7.90 -4.85 -19.45
CA ALA A 112 -7.73 -6.04 -18.63
C ALA A 112 -9.05 -6.51 -17.99
N MET A 113 -9.91 -5.60 -17.55
CA MET A 113 -11.25 -5.94 -17.06
C MET A 113 -12.12 -6.61 -18.13
N GLN A 114 -12.07 -6.12 -19.37
CA GLN A 114 -12.78 -6.72 -20.50
C GLN A 114 -12.24 -8.11 -20.84
N GLU A 115 -10.91 -8.26 -20.92
CA GLU A 115 -10.27 -9.56 -21.22
C GLU A 115 -10.48 -10.60 -20.12
N ALA A 116 -10.57 -10.16 -18.86
CA ALA A 116 -10.79 -11.04 -17.71
C ALA A 116 -12.27 -11.36 -17.45
N ASP A 117 -13.19 -10.81 -18.24
CA ASP A 117 -14.65 -10.85 -18.03
C ASP A 117 -15.04 -10.43 -16.59
N LEU A 118 -14.52 -9.27 -16.18
CA LEU A 118 -14.72 -8.69 -14.84
C LEU A 118 -15.54 -7.40 -14.93
N PRO A 119 -16.89 -7.46 -14.88
CA PRO A 119 -17.73 -6.26 -14.88
C PRO A 119 -17.61 -5.46 -13.58
N LEU A 120 -17.11 -6.08 -12.50
CA LEU A 120 -16.93 -5.47 -11.19
C LEU A 120 -15.66 -6.00 -10.53
N VAL A 121 -14.84 -5.11 -9.98
CA VAL A 121 -13.62 -5.47 -9.26
C VAL A 121 -13.81 -5.22 -7.77
N SER A 122 -13.33 -6.13 -6.94
CA SER A 122 -13.27 -6.05 -5.48
C SER A 122 -11.95 -6.66 -5.00
N SER A 123 -11.69 -6.64 -3.70
CA SER A 123 -10.51 -7.32 -3.13
C SER A 123 -10.40 -8.80 -3.50
N HIS A 124 -11.53 -9.50 -3.74
CA HIS A 124 -11.55 -10.94 -4.03
C HIS A 124 -11.06 -11.31 -5.44
N ASN A 125 -11.15 -10.40 -6.40
CA ASN A 125 -10.81 -10.65 -7.81
C ASN A 125 -9.76 -9.69 -8.36
N LEU A 126 -9.17 -8.86 -7.49
CA LEU A 126 -8.13 -7.90 -7.86
C LEU A 126 -6.87 -8.60 -8.41
N GLU A 127 -6.46 -9.72 -7.81
CA GLU A 127 -5.34 -10.52 -8.34
C GLU A 127 -5.63 -11.06 -9.74
N LYS A 128 -6.88 -11.49 -9.99
CA LYS A 128 -7.30 -11.94 -11.33
C LYS A 128 -7.19 -10.78 -12.31
N LEU A 129 -7.65 -9.58 -11.98
CA LEU A 129 -7.44 -8.42 -12.85
C LEU A 129 -5.95 -8.19 -13.15
N PHE A 130 -5.10 -8.22 -12.13
CA PHE A 130 -3.68 -7.97 -12.27
C PHE A 130 -2.95 -9.00 -13.15
N SER A 131 -3.47 -10.23 -13.27
CA SER A 131 -2.88 -11.23 -14.18
C SER A 131 -3.15 -10.94 -15.67
N TYR A 132 -4.08 -10.03 -15.98
CA TYR A 132 -4.40 -9.56 -17.34
C TYR A 132 -3.76 -8.20 -17.66
N ILE A 133 -2.98 -7.63 -16.73
CA ILE A 133 -2.23 -6.40 -16.96
C ILE A 133 -0.78 -6.80 -17.24
N TYR A 134 -0.34 -6.61 -18.48
CA TYR A 134 1.04 -6.89 -18.88
C TYR A 134 1.92 -5.66 -18.70
N ILE A 135 3.11 -5.87 -18.14
CA ILE A 135 4.11 -4.84 -17.91
C ILE A 135 5.41 -5.24 -18.59
N ASP A 136 6.09 -4.25 -19.17
CA ASP A 136 7.40 -4.40 -19.81
C ASP A 136 8.54 -4.47 -18.77
#